data_AF-A0A0V0Z1T6-F1
#
_entry.id   AF-A0A0V0Z1T6-F1
#
_cell.length_a   1.000
_cell.length_b   1.000
_cell.length_c   1.000
_cell.angle_alpha   90.00
_cell.angle_beta   90.00
_cell.angle_gamma   90.00
#
_symmetry.space_group_name_H-M   'P 1'
#
loop_
_entity.id
_entity.type
_entity.pdbx_description
1 polymer ?
#
loop_
_entity_poly.entity_id
_entity_poly.type
_entity_poly.pdbx_seq_one_letter_code
_entity_poly.pdbx_strand_id
1 'polypeptide(L)'
;LIDKLRTTQRQADELLATAETPSSTEITQPPATKNNDPKTNSTRPIPKLPTFDGDILQFKAFWDQFNAAVHRREDLEDVTKFVHLRSCLTGAALHAISGVTTAAENYPAVVQLLHD
;
A
#
# COMPACT_ATOMS: atom_id res chain seq x y z
N LEU A 1 -43.30 -10.50 6.03
CA LEU A 1 -42.43 -11.53 5.40
C LEU A 1 -40.99 -11.34 5.87
N ILE A 2 -40.78 -11.58 7.16
CA ILE A 2 -39.48 -11.50 7.85
C ILE A 2 -38.94 -12.93 7.85
N ASP A 3 -38.68 -13.46 6.65
CA ASP A 3 -38.49 -14.90 6.48
C ASP A 3 -37.47 -15.27 5.39
N LYS A 4 -36.51 -14.38 5.13
CA LYS A 4 -35.41 -14.65 4.19
C LYS A 4 -34.02 -14.46 4.80
N LEU A 5 -33.90 -14.50 6.13
CA LEU A 5 -32.62 -14.37 6.85
C LEU A 5 -32.21 -15.65 7.61
N ARG A 6 -32.87 -16.80 7.38
CA ARG A 6 -32.63 -18.03 8.16
C ARG A 6 -32.06 -19.22 7.38
N THR A 7 -31.46 -18.99 6.21
CA THR A 7 -30.91 -20.05 5.34
C THR A 7 -29.39 -20.06 5.22
N THR A 8 -28.66 -19.36 6.09
CA THR A 8 -27.20 -19.53 6.18
C THR A 8 -26.76 -19.64 7.62
N GLN A 9 -27.30 -20.64 8.32
CA GLN A 9 -26.76 -21.05 9.61
C GLN A 9 -27.05 -22.54 9.81
N ARG A 10 -26.11 -23.39 9.40
CA ARG A 10 -25.88 -24.75 9.94
C ARG A 10 -24.89 -25.51 9.06
N GLN A 11 -23.61 -25.19 9.19
CA GLN A 11 -22.52 -26.17 9.11
C GLN A 11 -21.36 -25.66 9.97
N ALA A 12 -21.40 -26.00 11.26
CA ALA A 12 -20.31 -25.82 12.22
C ALA A 12 -20.48 -26.79 13.40
N ASP A 13 -20.94 -28.01 13.12
CA ASP A 13 -21.06 -29.08 14.12
C ASP A 13 -20.74 -30.42 13.44
N GLU A 14 -19.46 -30.61 13.10
CA GLU A 14 -18.91 -31.93 12.81
C GLU A 14 -17.43 -31.99 13.21
N LEU A 15 -17.13 -31.64 14.47
CA LEU A 15 -15.81 -31.87 15.07
C LEU A 15 -15.98 -32.30 16.53
N LEU A 16 -16.38 -33.56 16.75
CA LEU A 16 -16.11 -34.23 18.02
C LEU A 16 -16.06 -35.76 17.88
N ALA A 17 -14.86 -36.29 17.60
CA ALA A 17 -14.36 -37.63 17.93
C ALA A 17 -13.02 -37.79 17.18
N THR A 18 -11.84 -38.03 17.75
CA THR A 18 -11.47 -38.67 19.01
C THR A 18 -10.14 -38.10 19.52
N ALA A 19 -9.95 -38.19 20.83
CA ALA A 19 -8.78 -37.81 21.62
C ALA A 19 -7.42 -38.29 21.10
N GLU A 20 -6.40 -37.42 21.18
CA GLU A 20 -5.12 -37.72 21.83
C GLU A 20 -4.52 -36.42 22.45
N THR A 21 -4.33 -36.45 23.77
CA THR A 21 -3.35 -35.63 24.51
C THR A 21 -2.38 -36.61 25.16
N PRO A 22 -1.07 -36.34 25.14
CA PRO A 22 -0.48 -35.82 26.38
C PRO A 22 0.59 -34.74 26.21
N SER A 23 0.50 -33.77 27.12
CA SER A 23 1.55 -33.07 27.87
C SER A 23 3.01 -33.02 27.38
N SER A 24 3.49 -31.77 27.29
CA SER A 24 4.68 -31.23 27.97
C SER A 24 6.03 -31.94 27.80
N THR A 25 6.90 -31.33 26.98
CA THR A 25 8.35 -31.28 27.26
C THR A 25 8.89 -29.90 26.90
N GLU A 26 9.54 -29.31 27.88
CA GLU A 26 10.28 -28.05 27.83
C GLU A 26 11.70 -28.30 27.24
N ILE A 27 12.34 -27.22 26.79
CA ILE A 27 13.79 -26.96 26.73
C ILE A 27 14.53 -27.17 25.37
N THR A 28 14.98 -26.02 24.84
CA THR A 28 16.16 -25.74 23.96
C THR A 28 15.97 -25.73 22.44
N GLN A 29 15.82 -24.53 21.87
CA GLN A 29 16.77 -23.93 20.91
C GLN A 29 16.28 -22.55 20.37
N PRO A 30 17.06 -21.47 20.48
CA PRO A 30 17.05 -20.33 19.53
C PRO A 30 18.25 -20.43 18.56
N PRO A 31 18.38 -19.55 17.55
CA PRO A 31 17.47 -19.13 16.49
C PRO A 31 18.06 -19.45 15.09
N ALA A 32 17.25 -19.59 14.02
CA ALA A 32 17.80 -19.68 12.65
C ALA A 32 16.88 -19.06 11.58
N THR A 33 17.29 -17.86 11.19
CA THR A 33 16.93 -16.97 10.09
C THR A 33 16.71 -17.67 8.74
N LYS A 34 15.61 -17.35 8.06
CA LYS A 34 15.50 -17.31 6.58
C LYS A 34 14.41 -16.31 6.21
N ASN A 35 14.58 -15.26 5.42
CA ASN A 35 15.71 -14.51 4.90
C ASN A 35 15.05 -13.18 4.55
N ASN A 36 15.68 -12.06 4.89
CA ASN A 36 15.22 -10.74 4.51
C ASN A 36 14.93 -10.73 3.01
N ASP A 37 13.68 -10.47 2.62
CA ASP A 37 13.37 -10.12 1.25
C ASP A 37 14.34 -9.00 0.84
N PRO A 38 15.21 -9.21 -0.17
CA PRO A 38 15.86 -8.08 -0.78
C PRO A 38 14.73 -7.33 -1.46
N LYS A 39 14.17 -6.35 -0.74
CA LYS A 39 13.31 -5.31 -1.27
C LYS A 39 14.09 -4.73 -2.43
N THR A 40 13.75 -5.17 -3.64
CA THR A 40 14.50 -4.93 -4.85
C THR A 40 14.50 -3.44 -5.09
N ASN A 41 15.58 -2.78 -4.71
CA ASN A 41 15.84 -1.41 -5.06
C ASN A 41 15.87 -1.34 -6.59
N SER A 42 14.81 -0.82 -7.18
CA SER A 42 14.63 -0.84 -8.61
C SER A 42 15.73 -0.04 -9.29
N THR A 43 16.65 -0.75 -9.97
CA THR A 43 17.79 -0.17 -10.67
C THR A 43 17.40 0.72 -11.86
N ARG A 44 16.10 0.74 -12.23
CA ARG A 44 15.61 1.59 -13.32
C ARG A 44 15.55 3.05 -12.87
N PRO A 45 16.31 3.97 -13.50
CA PRO A 45 16.28 5.38 -13.15
C PRO A 45 14.89 5.97 -13.40
N ILE A 46 14.44 6.83 -12.50
CA ILE A 46 13.20 7.59 -12.67
C ILE A 46 13.55 8.82 -13.54
N PRO A 47 12.87 9.02 -14.67
CA PRO A 47 13.12 10.20 -15.51
C PRO A 47 12.79 11.49 -14.74
N LYS A 48 13.40 12.61 -15.15
CA LYS A 48 13.03 13.92 -14.60
C LYS A 48 11.57 14.20 -14.92
N LEU A 49 10.79 14.39 -13.86
CA LEU A 49 9.38 14.70 -13.95
C LEU A 49 9.14 16.21 -13.93
N PRO A 50 8.10 16.69 -14.63
CA PRO A 50 7.67 18.07 -14.52
C PRO A 50 7.18 18.36 -13.09
N THR A 51 7.24 19.62 -12.70
CA THR A 51 6.66 20.08 -11.43
C THR A 51 5.21 20.50 -11.63
N PHE A 52 4.41 20.38 -10.58
CA PHE A 52 2.99 20.72 -10.58
C PHE A 52 2.68 21.62 -9.40
N ASP A 53 2.22 22.85 -9.68
CA ASP A 53 1.95 23.84 -8.63
C ASP A 53 0.51 23.77 -8.09
N GLY A 54 -0.39 23.07 -8.79
CA GLY A 54 -1.83 23.06 -8.49
C GLY A 54 -2.73 23.45 -9.67
N ASP A 55 -2.18 23.86 -10.81
CA ASP A 55 -2.98 24.21 -11.99
C ASP A 55 -3.69 22.98 -12.60
N ILE A 56 -4.98 22.85 -12.35
CA ILE A 56 -5.83 21.75 -12.84
C ILE A 56 -5.76 21.51 -14.35
N LEU A 57 -5.47 22.53 -15.16
CA LEU A 57 -5.37 22.39 -16.62
C LEU A 57 -4.09 21.63 -16.99
N GLN A 58 -3.04 21.78 -16.19
CA GLN A 58 -1.77 21.06 -16.35
C GLN A 58 -1.76 19.71 -15.64
N PHE A 59 -2.69 19.46 -14.70
CA PHE A 59 -2.73 18.23 -13.91
C PHE A 59 -2.76 16.98 -14.79
N LYS A 60 -3.57 16.95 -15.84
CA LYS A 60 -3.65 15.78 -16.74
C LYS A 60 -2.31 15.48 -17.43
N ALA A 61 -1.60 16.50 -17.88
CA ALA A 61 -0.31 16.34 -18.55
C ALA A 61 0.80 15.94 -17.57
N PHE A 62 0.77 16.49 -16.36
CA PHE A 62 1.64 16.11 -15.25
C PHE A 62 1.39 14.64 -14.84
N TRP A 63 0.13 14.29 -14.59
CA TRP A 63 -0.25 12.97 -14.10
C TRP A 63 0.08 11.87 -15.10
N ASP A 64 -0.11 12.09 -16.40
CA ASP A 64 0.26 11.10 -17.42
C ASP A 64 1.76 10.73 -17.37
N GLN A 65 2.63 11.75 -17.25
CA GLN A 65 4.07 11.58 -17.12
C GLN A 65 4.45 10.93 -15.78
N PHE A 66 3.89 11.41 -14.67
CA PHE A 66 4.11 10.83 -13.35
C PHE A 66 3.67 9.35 -13.30
N ASN A 67 2.52 9.07 -13.91
CA ASN A 67 1.92 7.75 -13.94
C ASN A 67 2.78 6.75 -14.71
N ALA A 68 3.29 7.14 -15.89
CA ALA A 68 4.19 6.30 -16.69
C ALA A 68 5.57 6.11 -16.04
N ALA A 69 6.08 7.12 -15.32
CA ALA A 69 7.41 7.10 -14.73
C ALA A 69 7.49 6.45 -13.34
N VAL A 70 6.41 6.53 -12.55
CA VAL A 70 6.41 6.20 -11.12
C VAL A 70 5.17 5.38 -10.71
N HIS A 71 3.94 5.82 -11.01
CA HIS A 71 2.73 5.16 -10.48
C HIS A 71 2.57 3.71 -10.98
N ARG A 72 2.74 3.47 -12.29
CA ARG A 72 2.62 2.15 -12.93
C ARG A 72 3.76 1.19 -12.62
N ARG A 73 4.84 1.67 -11.98
CA ARG A 73 5.98 0.83 -11.62
C ARG A 73 5.65 0.00 -10.38
N GLU A 74 5.49 -1.30 -10.57
CA GLU A 74 5.32 -2.27 -9.49
C GLU A 74 6.64 -2.52 -8.74
N ASP A 75 7.76 -2.16 -9.37
CA ASP A 75 9.07 -2.22 -8.76
C ASP A 75 9.30 -1.16 -7.68
N LEU A 76 8.44 -0.13 -7.59
CA LEU A 76 8.51 0.91 -6.57
C LEU A 76 7.43 0.70 -5.50
N GLU A 77 7.81 0.88 -4.25
CA GLU A 77 6.85 0.94 -3.15
C GLU A 77 6.07 2.24 -3.13
N ASP A 78 4.87 2.22 -2.55
CA ASP A 78 4.01 3.39 -2.44
C ASP A 78 4.68 4.54 -1.68
N VAL A 79 5.47 4.27 -0.64
CA VAL A 79 6.25 5.31 0.05
C VAL A 79 7.27 5.98 -0.87
N THR A 80 7.95 5.21 -1.72
CA THR A 80 8.90 5.72 -2.70
C THR A 80 8.17 6.53 -3.77
N LYS A 81 7.04 6.02 -4.27
CA LYS A 81 6.16 6.75 -5.19
C LYS A 81 5.71 8.08 -4.59
N PHE A 82 5.37 8.10 -3.29
CA PHE A 82 4.96 9.31 -2.61
C PHE A 82 6.10 10.32 -2.44
N VAL A 83 7.31 9.87 -2.08
CA VAL A 83 8.50 10.73 -2.04
C VAL A 83 8.72 11.42 -3.39
N HIS A 84 8.60 10.66 -4.49
CA HIS A 84 8.72 11.22 -5.84
C HIS A 84 7.58 12.17 -6.18
N LEU A 85 6.34 11.83 -5.84
CA LEU A 85 5.18 12.70 -6.05
C LEU A 85 5.41 14.03 -5.36
N ARG A 86 5.71 14.02 -4.06
CA ARG A 86 5.93 15.21 -3.24
C ARG A 86 7.09 16.07 -3.75
N SER A 87 8.14 15.47 -4.32
CA SER A 87 9.25 16.19 -4.95
C SER A 87 8.84 16.93 -6.24
N CYS A 88 7.80 16.44 -6.92
CA CYS A 88 7.26 17.09 -8.11
C CYS A 88 6.20 18.14 -7.79
N LEU A 89 5.62 18.12 -6.59
CA LEU A 89 4.62 19.10 -6.19
C LEU A 89 5.28 20.41 -5.73
N THR A 90 4.70 21.53 -6.14
CA THR A 90 5.10 22.88 -5.74
C THR A 90 3.85 23.69 -5.41
N GLY A 91 4.00 24.95 -5.00
CA GLY A 91 2.88 25.89 -4.86
C GLY A 91 1.71 25.39 -3.99
N ALA A 92 0.50 25.53 -4.51
CA ALA A 92 -0.74 25.13 -3.86
C ALA A 92 -0.85 23.60 -3.68
N ALA A 93 -0.40 22.82 -4.66
CA ALA A 93 -0.42 21.36 -4.60
C ALA A 93 0.46 20.81 -3.46
N LEU A 94 1.66 21.36 -3.30
CA LEU A 94 2.54 20.99 -2.17
C LEU A 94 1.95 21.44 -0.85
N HIS A 95 1.31 22.62 -0.81
CA HIS A 95 0.65 23.12 0.39
C HIS A 95 -0.50 22.19 0.84
N ALA A 96 -1.30 21.69 -0.09
CA ALA A 96 -2.41 20.76 0.17
C ALA A 96 -1.97 19.48 0.89
N ILE A 97 -0.76 19.00 0.61
CA ILE A 97 -0.21 17.77 1.20
C ILE A 97 0.82 18.00 2.30
N SER A 98 1.08 19.26 2.68
CA SER A 98 2.16 19.64 3.61
C SER A 98 1.98 19.02 5.01
N GLY A 99 0.72 18.84 5.45
CA GLY A 99 0.38 18.20 6.72
C GLY A 99 0.37 16.67 6.68
N VAL A 100 0.57 16.05 5.51
CA VAL A 100 0.50 14.60 5.33
C VAL A 100 1.88 13.99 5.53
N THR A 101 1.98 12.99 6.41
CA THR A 101 3.22 12.22 6.59
C THR A 101 3.52 11.40 5.34
N THR A 102 4.79 11.41 4.89
CA THR A 102 5.22 10.63 3.74
C THR A 102 5.30 9.13 4.09
N ALA A 103 4.17 8.43 4.03
CA ALA A 103 4.08 6.99 4.26
C ALA A 103 3.24 6.29 3.17
N ALA A 104 3.46 4.98 2.99
CA ALA A 104 2.78 4.16 1.98
C ALA A 104 1.25 4.21 2.12
N GLU A 105 0.75 4.17 3.35
CA GLU A 105 -0.69 4.23 3.64
C GLU A 105 -1.35 5.55 3.21
N ASN A 106 -0.59 6.65 3.17
CA ASN A 106 -1.11 7.98 2.84
C ASN A 106 -1.06 8.27 1.33
N TYR A 107 -0.25 7.53 0.57
CA TYR A 107 -0.12 7.70 -0.87
C TYR A 107 -1.46 7.68 -1.64
N PRO A 108 -2.36 6.68 -1.47
CA PRO A 108 -3.61 6.65 -2.22
C PRO A 108 -4.53 7.83 -1.86
N ALA A 109 -4.56 8.26 -0.60
CA ALA A 109 -5.34 9.41 -0.16
C ALA A 109 -4.86 10.71 -0.81
N VAL A 110 -3.54 10.89 -0.90
CA VAL A 110 -2.93 12.06 -1.56
C VAL A 110 -3.19 12.05 -3.07
N VAL A 111 -3.11 10.90 -3.72
CA VAL A 111 -3.44 10.78 -5.15
C VAL A 111 -4.90 11.15 -5.42
N GLN A 112 -5.82 10.70 -4.56
CA GLN A 112 -7.24 11.09 -4.67
C GLN A 112 -7.43 12.59 -4.45
N LEU A 113 -6.80 13.17 -3.42
CA LEU A 113 -6.85 14.60 -3.14
C LEU A 113 -6.38 15.46 -4.32
N LEU A 114 -5.35 15.00 -5.05
CA LEU A 114 -4.81 15.74 -6.19
C LEU A 114 -5.69 15.65 -7.45
N HIS A 115 -6.67 14.76 -7.45
CA HIS A 115 -7.57 14.49 -8.56
C HIS A 115 -8.98 15.10 -8.34
N ASP A 116 -9.23 15.65 -7.15
CA ASP A 116 -10.44 16.42 -6.78
C ASP A 116 -10.31 17.87 -7.23
#